data_AF-A0A1D1UPH9-F1
#
_entry.id   AF-A0A1D1UPH9-F1
#
_cell.length_a   1.000
_cell.length_b   1.000
_cell.length_c   1.000
_cell.angle_alpha   90.00
_cell.angle_beta   90.00
_cell.angle_gamma   90.00
#
_symmetry.space_group_name_H-M   'P 1'
#
loop_
_entity.id
_entity.type
_entity.pdbx_description
1 polymer ?
#
loop_
_entity_poly.entity_id
_entity_poly.type
_entity_poly.pdbx_seq_one_letter_code
_entity_poly.pdbx_strand_id
1 'polypeptide(L)'
;MDQSIFLMVFGFLAVISSVTANTSKFGLCEAAREKALKSAVQGPSAWIPQCDNQGAFLSLQHNRSGTPFCVEPHGQKIYQPKAVSPSTPLHCDCPNRFYEALTTKRALGTFVPSCERDGTYSTVQCRPGTLAKRTGTCFCVDVLTGVNIGEKPRGVDDSYCLRMRGSTRF
;
A
#
# COMPACT_ATOMS: atom_id res chain seq x y z
N MET A 1 64.78 -9.36 -27.29
CA MET A 1 63.72 -9.39 -28.31
C MET A 1 63.07 -10.76 -28.23
N ASP A 2 61.87 -10.91 -27.69
CA ASP A 2 60.97 -9.87 -27.18
C ASP A 2 60.07 -10.40 -26.05
N GLN A 3 59.94 -9.66 -24.94
CA GLN A 3 59.02 -9.99 -23.83
C GLN A 3 57.59 -9.48 -24.09
N SER A 4 57.35 -8.85 -25.24
CA SER A 4 56.10 -8.11 -25.52
C SER A 4 54.91 -8.94 -26.03
N ILE A 5 55.07 -10.25 -26.27
CA ILE A 5 54.00 -11.09 -26.87
C ILE A 5 52.99 -11.61 -25.83
N PHE A 6 53.35 -11.68 -24.54
CA PHE A 6 52.44 -12.17 -23.49
C PHE A 6 51.37 -11.15 -23.03
N LEU A 7 51.41 -9.91 -23.54
CA LEU A 7 50.50 -8.83 -23.16
C LEU A 7 49.29 -8.62 -24.11
N MET A 8 49.06 -9.53 -25.06
CA MET A 8 47.86 -9.51 -25.92
C MET A 8 46.85 -10.64 -25.65
N VAL A 9 46.97 -11.35 -24.52
CA VAL A 9 46.00 -12.39 -24.08
C VAL A 9 45.08 -11.90 -22.95
N PHE A 10 45.43 -10.80 -22.26
CA PHE A 10 44.66 -10.25 -21.13
C PHE A 10 43.89 -8.95 -21.45
N GLY A 11 43.77 -8.59 -22.75
CA GLY A 11 43.15 -7.35 -23.21
C GLY A 11 41.64 -7.39 -23.53
N PHE A 12 40.97 -8.54 -23.41
CA PHE A 12 39.57 -8.74 -23.81
C PHE A 12 38.71 -9.44 -22.73
N LEU A 13 38.94 -9.13 -21.45
CA LEU A 13 38.10 -9.59 -20.32
C LEU A 13 37.40 -8.43 -19.57
N ALA A 14 37.25 -7.27 -20.22
CA ALA A 14 36.51 -6.13 -19.69
C ALA A 14 35.56 -5.58 -20.76
N VAL A 15 34.31 -5.28 -20.37
CA VAL A 15 33.17 -4.89 -21.24
C VAL A 15 32.79 -6.05 -22.19
N ILE A 16 31.65 -6.74 -22.13
CA ILE A 16 30.25 -6.43 -21.83
C ILE A 16 29.71 -7.58 -20.97
N SER A 17 29.01 -7.42 -19.83
CA SER A 17 28.59 -6.22 -19.09
C SER A 17 28.61 -6.50 -17.60
N SER A 18 28.88 -5.48 -16.78
CA SER A 18 28.34 -5.43 -15.42
C SER A 18 26.85 -5.10 -15.53
N VAL A 19 25.98 -6.09 -15.30
CA VAL A 19 24.60 -5.81 -14.88
C VAL A 19 24.71 -5.24 -13.48
N THR A 20 25.00 -3.95 -13.39
CA THR A 20 24.70 -3.15 -12.22
C THR A 20 23.19 -3.22 -12.07
N ALA A 21 22.74 -4.16 -11.25
CA ALA A 21 21.37 -4.22 -10.79
C ALA A 21 21.11 -2.90 -10.08
N ASN A 22 20.57 -1.94 -10.82
CA ASN A 22 20.31 -0.60 -10.35
C ASN A 22 19.08 -0.66 -9.45
N THR A 23 19.29 -1.15 -8.24
CA THR A 23 18.29 -1.39 -7.18
C THR A 23 17.76 -0.09 -6.58
N SER A 24 17.55 0.91 -7.43
CA SER A 24 16.38 1.77 -7.31
C SER A 24 15.12 0.89 -7.17
N LYS A 25 14.21 1.34 -6.29
CA LYS A 25 12.93 0.78 -5.83
C LYS A 25 12.14 -0.16 -6.79
N PHE A 26 12.28 0.02 -8.09
CA PHE A 26 11.56 -0.59 -9.23
C PHE A 26 11.84 -2.09 -9.49
N GLY A 27 12.14 -2.88 -8.47
CA GLY A 27 12.44 -4.32 -8.62
C GLY A 27 12.19 -5.18 -7.40
N LEU A 28 11.74 -4.61 -6.27
CA LEU A 28 11.52 -5.37 -5.04
C LEU A 28 10.37 -6.38 -5.19
N CYS A 29 9.29 -6.01 -5.89
CA CYS A 29 8.15 -6.92 -6.09
C CYS A 29 8.52 -8.07 -7.02
N GLU A 30 9.15 -7.80 -8.16
CA GLU A 30 9.50 -8.85 -9.13
C GLU A 30 10.58 -9.80 -8.59
N ALA A 31 11.56 -9.30 -7.83
CA ALA A 31 12.52 -10.18 -7.14
C ALA A 31 11.85 -11.06 -6.07
N ALA A 32 10.87 -10.52 -5.32
CA ALA A 32 10.08 -11.30 -4.38
C ALA A 32 9.18 -12.33 -5.10
N ARG A 33 8.65 -11.98 -6.28
CA ARG A 33 7.85 -12.86 -7.14
C ARG A 33 8.65 -14.02 -7.69
N GLU A 34 9.84 -13.76 -8.24
CA GLU A 34 10.73 -14.80 -8.75
C GLU A 34 11.14 -15.77 -7.62
N LYS A 35 11.46 -15.24 -6.43
CA LYS A 35 11.75 -16.04 -5.24
C LYS A 35 10.55 -16.89 -4.79
N ALA A 36 9.33 -16.36 -4.86
CA ALA A 36 8.12 -17.11 -4.54
C ALA A 36 7.84 -18.23 -5.56
N LEU A 37 8.03 -17.97 -6.86
CA LEU A 37 7.87 -18.96 -7.94
C LEU A 37 8.88 -20.12 -7.84
N LYS A 38 10.09 -19.84 -7.34
CA LYS A 38 11.13 -20.86 -7.09
C LYS A 38 10.96 -21.59 -5.74
N SER A 39 9.96 -21.22 -4.93
CA SER A 39 9.74 -21.81 -3.60
C SER A 39 8.95 -23.12 -3.67
N ALA A 40 9.31 -24.07 -2.82
CA ALA A 40 8.54 -25.31 -2.62
C ALA A 40 7.25 -25.11 -1.78
N VAL A 41 6.97 -23.89 -1.30
CA VAL A 41 5.75 -23.58 -0.52
C VAL A 41 4.52 -23.60 -1.43
N GLN A 42 3.86 -24.74 -1.51
CA GLN A 42 2.62 -24.94 -2.26
C GLN A 42 1.42 -25.00 -1.31
N GLY A 43 0.33 -24.33 -1.67
CA GLY A 43 -0.94 -24.43 -0.95
C GLY A 43 -1.93 -23.32 -1.31
N PRO A 44 -3.18 -23.39 -0.81
CA PRO A 44 -4.21 -22.35 -0.94
C PRO A 44 -3.73 -20.95 -0.51
N SER A 45 -3.04 -20.89 0.63
CA SER A 45 -2.54 -19.66 1.24
C SER A 45 -1.17 -19.20 0.71
N ALA A 46 -0.55 -19.93 -0.22
CA ALA A 46 0.70 -19.51 -0.84
C ALA A 46 0.48 -18.19 -1.60
N TRP A 47 1.49 -17.31 -1.62
CA TRP A 47 1.40 -16.00 -2.26
C TRP A 47 2.54 -15.82 -3.26
N ILE A 48 2.15 -15.40 -4.46
CA ILE A 48 3.06 -14.96 -5.52
C ILE A 48 2.78 -13.46 -5.69
N PRO A 49 3.71 -12.57 -5.31
CA PRO A 49 3.55 -11.13 -5.43
C PRO A 49 3.01 -10.67 -6.79
N GLN A 50 2.02 -9.78 -6.74
CA GLN A 50 1.44 -9.10 -7.89
C GLN A 50 2.02 -7.69 -8.01
N CYS A 51 2.69 -7.43 -9.12
CA CYS A 51 3.44 -6.19 -9.33
C CYS A 51 2.77 -5.32 -10.40
N ASP A 52 3.01 -4.02 -10.33
CA ASP A 52 2.67 -3.10 -11.43
C ASP A 52 3.73 -3.14 -12.55
N ASN A 53 3.50 -2.35 -13.60
CA ASN A 53 4.43 -2.23 -14.73
C ASN A 53 5.76 -1.52 -14.40
N GLN A 54 5.93 -1.04 -13.17
CA GLN A 54 7.17 -0.45 -12.65
C GLN A 54 7.88 -1.37 -11.65
N GLY A 55 7.39 -2.60 -11.44
CA GLY A 55 7.98 -3.56 -10.50
C GLY A 55 7.76 -3.20 -9.02
N ALA A 56 6.81 -2.31 -8.72
CA ALA A 56 6.34 -2.04 -7.36
C ALA A 56 5.18 -2.99 -7.00
N PHE A 57 4.93 -3.18 -5.70
CA PHE A 57 3.80 -3.99 -5.22
C PHE A 57 2.48 -3.27 -5.47
N LEU A 58 1.51 -3.95 -6.08
CA LEU A 58 0.12 -3.50 -6.06
C LEU A 58 -0.39 -3.52 -4.61
N SER A 59 -0.99 -2.42 -4.12
CA SER A 59 -1.46 -2.36 -2.73
C SER A 59 -2.49 -3.45 -2.39
N LEU A 60 -3.28 -3.89 -3.37
CA LEU A 60 -4.16 -5.05 -3.28
C LEU A 60 -3.44 -6.29 -3.84
N GLN A 61 -3.23 -7.29 -2.99
CA GLN A 61 -2.66 -8.59 -3.31
C GLN A 61 -3.71 -9.69 -3.14
N HIS A 62 -3.48 -10.85 -3.77
CA HIS A 62 -4.27 -12.06 -3.56
C HIS A 62 -3.37 -13.27 -3.38
N ASN A 63 -3.73 -14.19 -2.50
CA ASN A 63 -3.06 -15.49 -2.41
C ASN A 63 -3.46 -16.40 -3.60
N ARG A 64 -2.90 -17.62 -3.66
CA ARG A 64 -3.14 -18.59 -4.74
C ARG A 64 -4.59 -19.07 -4.83
N SER A 65 -5.35 -19.01 -3.74
CA SER A 65 -6.80 -19.23 -3.73
C SER A 65 -7.64 -17.98 -4.05
N GLY A 66 -7.00 -16.87 -4.43
CA GLY A 66 -7.69 -15.61 -4.75
C GLY A 66 -8.17 -14.83 -3.53
N THR A 67 -7.80 -15.21 -2.30
CA THR A 67 -8.18 -14.45 -1.10
C THR A 67 -7.43 -13.12 -1.05
N PRO A 68 -8.12 -11.96 -1.02
CA PRO A 68 -7.49 -10.65 -1.05
C PRO A 68 -6.87 -10.25 0.28
N PHE A 69 -5.83 -9.41 0.24
CA PHE A 69 -5.25 -8.70 1.38
C PHE A 69 -4.50 -7.44 0.90
N CYS A 70 -4.26 -6.50 1.81
CA CYS A 70 -3.49 -5.30 1.50
C CYS A 70 -2.02 -5.41 1.94
N VAL A 71 -1.14 -4.88 1.11
CA VAL A 71 0.28 -4.64 1.44
C VAL A 71 0.59 -3.14 1.42
N GLU A 72 1.65 -2.77 2.14
CA GLU A 72 2.31 -1.47 1.99
C GLU A 72 3.33 -1.48 0.83
N PRO A 73 3.89 -0.32 0.41
CA PRO A 73 4.71 -0.22 -0.80
C PRO A 73 5.98 -1.10 -0.89
N HIS A 74 6.49 -1.64 0.22
CA HIS A 74 7.62 -2.59 0.24
C HIS A 74 7.18 -4.07 0.31
N GLY A 75 5.87 -4.34 0.25
CA GLY A 75 5.29 -5.68 0.18
C GLY A 75 4.93 -6.32 1.53
N GLN A 76 5.06 -5.62 2.65
CA GLN A 76 4.58 -6.16 3.93
C GLN A 76 3.05 -6.19 3.97
N LYS A 77 2.47 -7.34 4.31
CA LYS A 77 1.02 -7.47 4.55
C LYS A 77 0.60 -6.65 5.77
N ILE A 78 -0.29 -5.68 5.56
CA ILE A 78 -0.77 -4.76 6.60
C ILE A 78 -2.23 -4.99 7.01
N TYR A 79 -3.07 -5.54 6.11
CA TYR A 79 -4.49 -5.70 6.39
C TYR A 79 -5.10 -6.90 5.67
N GLN A 80 -6.00 -7.60 6.36
CA GLN A 80 -6.94 -8.57 5.78
C GLN A 80 -8.17 -8.68 6.69
N PRO A 81 -9.41 -8.67 6.17
CA PRO A 81 -10.60 -8.85 6.98
C PRO A 81 -10.64 -10.22 7.66
N LYS A 82 -11.19 -10.30 8.89
CA LYS A 82 -11.33 -11.58 9.62
C LYS A 82 -12.24 -12.59 8.90
N ALA A 83 -13.31 -12.10 8.29
CA ALA A 83 -14.19 -12.87 7.42
C ALA A 83 -13.89 -12.44 5.98
N VAL A 84 -13.03 -13.20 5.31
CA VAL A 84 -12.57 -12.92 3.95
C VAL A 84 -12.72 -14.17 3.09
N SER A 85 -13.20 -13.98 1.87
CA SER A 85 -13.35 -14.98 0.81
C SER A 85 -12.65 -14.47 -0.46
N PRO A 86 -12.42 -15.33 -1.47
CA PRO A 86 -11.91 -14.88 -2.77
C PRO A 86 -12.83 -13.88 -3.50
N SER A 87 -14.12 -13.84 -3.14
CA SER A 87 -15.12 -12.92 -3.69
C SER A 87 -15.32 -11.65 -2.86
N THR A 88 -14.58 -11.46 -1.75
CA THR A 88 -14.72 -10.28 -0.87
C THR A 88 -14.12 -9.04 -1.55
N PRO A 89 -14.89 -7.97 -1.84
CA PRO A 89 -14.32 -6.71 -2.31
C PRO A 89 -13.41 -6.12 -1.21
N LEU A 90 -12.23 -5.63 -1.60
CA LEU A 90 -11.27 -5.06 -0.67
C LEU A 90 -10.59 -3.83 -1.28
N HIS A 91 -10.68 -2.70 -0.58
CA HIS A 91 -9.98 -1.46 -0.89
C HIS A 91 -8.75 -1.35 0.04
N CYS A 92 -7.63 -0.85 -0.50
CA CYS A 92 -6.37 -0.82 0.24
C CYS A 92 -5.83 0.58 0.51
N ASP A 93 -6.52 1.65 0.10
CA ASP A 93 -6.06 3.02 0.34
C ASP A 93 -6.18 3.42 1.82
N CYS A 94 -7.36 3.31 2.43
CA CYS A 94 -7.54 3.62 3.86
C CYS A 94 -6.63 2.76 4.77
N PRO A 95 -6.53 1.41 4.60
CA PRO A 95 -5.55 0.60 5.33
C PRO A 95 -4.09 1.07 5.17
N ASN A 96 -3.69 1.51 3.97
CA ASN A 96 -2.35 2.06 3.75
C ASN A 96 -2.15 3.39 4.47
N ARG A 97 -3.11 4.32 4.41
CA ARG A 97 -3.05 5.60 5.15
C ARG A 97 -3.07 5.41 6.66
N PHE A 98 -3.82 4.43 7.16
CA PHE A 98 -3.80 4.03 8.56
C PHE A 98 -2.41 3.53 8.97
N TYR A 99 -1.83 2.61 8.20
CA TYR A 99 -0.49 2.09 8.45
C TYR A 99 0.59 3.18 8.37
N GLU A 100 0.54 4.04 7.35
CA GLU A 100 1.44 5.20 7.17
C GLU A 100 1.37 6.15 8.38
N ALA A 101 0.17 6.48 8.85
CA ALA A 101 -0.04 7.36 9.99
C ALA A 101 0.50 6.80 11.31
N LEU A 102 0.49 5.47 11.49
CA LEU A 102 1.04 4.79 12.67
C LEU A 102 2.55 4.55 12.60
N THR A 103 3.11 4.35 11.41
CA THR A 103 4.52 3.96 11.23
C THR A 103 5.46 5.12 10.91
N THR A 104 4.92 6.26 10.47
CA THR A 104 5.69 7.49 10.22
C THR A 104 6.19 8.09 11.54
N LYS A 105 7.36 7.62 11.98
CA LYS A 105 8.08 8.14 13.14
C LYS A 105 8.34 9.65 12.96
N ARG A 106 7.61 10.49 13.73
CA ARG A 106 7.98 11.83 14.27
C ARG A 106 6.87 12.89 14.28
N ALA A 107 5.68 12.64 13.74
CA ALA A 107 4.60 13.64 13.75
C ALA A 107 3.60 13.40 14.91
N LEU A 108 3.82 14.08 16.04
CA LEU A 108 2.78 14.25 17.07
C LEU A 108 1.59 14.98 16.46
N GLY A 109 0.40 14.40 16.55
CA GLY A 109 -0.81 14.97 15.97
C GLY A 109 -1.11 14.59 14.51
N THR A 110 -0.40 13.60 13.93
CA THR A 110 -0.84 12.98 12.66
C THR A 110 -2.27 12.50 12.78
N PHE A 111 -3.08 12.81 11.78
CA PHE A 111 -4.45 12.30 11.68
C PHE A 111 -4.42 10.83 11.25
N VAL A 112 -4.96 9.94 12.09
CA VAL A 112 -5.17 8.53 11.76
C VAL A 112 -6.59 8.37 11.20
N PRO A 113 -6.78 7.93 9.95
CA PRO A 113 -8.10 7.73 9.37
C PRO A 113 -8.82 6.53 10.00
N SER A 114 -10.15 6.58 10.03
CA SER A 114 -11.00 5.44 10.40
C SER A 114 -11.45 4.69 9.15
N CYS A 115 -11.24 3.38 9.09
CA CYS A 115 -11.54 2.54 7.94
C CYS A 115 -12.65 1.53 8.25
N GLU A 116 -13.47 1.21 7.26
CA GLU A 116 -14.47 0.15 7.30
C GLU A 116 -13.83 -1.24 7.05
N ARG A 117 -14.61 -2.31 7.24
CA ARG A 117 -14.14 -3.70 7.09
C ARG A 117 -13.71 -4.06 5.66
N ASP A 118 -14.28 -3.43 4.65
CA ASP A 118 -13.89 -3.59 3.25
C ASP A 118 -12.70 -2.70 2.86
N GLY A 119 -12.09 -2.00 3.84
CA GLY A 119 -10.98 -1.09 3.64
C GLY A 119 -11.33 0.24 2.96
N THR A 120 -12.63 0.55 2.80
CA THR A 120 -13.06 1.93 2.47
C THR A 120 -12.86 2.86 3.67
N TYR A 121 -12.89 4.17 3.44
CA TYR A 121 -12.93 5.15 4.51
C TYR A 121 -14.32 5.18 5.15
N SER A 122 -14.36 5.21 6.48
CA SER A 122 -15.61 5.51 7.17
C SER A 122 -16.08 6.91 6.77
N THR A 123 -17.37 7.07 6.47
CA THR A 123 -17.93 8.32 5.92
C THR A 123 -17.78 9.50 6.89
N VAL A 124 -17.59 9.22 8.18
CA VAL A 124 -17.31 10.18 9.24
C VAL A 124 -15.87 9.99 9.71
N GLN A 125 -15.10 11.07 9.73
CA GLN A 125 -13.72 11.10 10.19
C GLN A 125 -13.60 12.10 11.34
N CYS A 126 -13.06 11.69 12.48
CA CYS A 126 -13.01 12.52 13.68
C CYS A 126 -11.57 12.77 14.15
N ARG A 127 -11.21 14.05 14.34
CA ARG A 127 -10.00 14.45 15.06
C ARG A 127 -10.29 14.54 16.56
N PRO A 128 -9.43 13.99 17.43
CA PRO A 128 -9.57 14.16 18.88
C PRO A 128 -9.45 15.64 19.27
N GLY A 129 -9.94 15.98 20.46
CA GLY A 129 -9.74 17.31 21.03
C GLY A 129 -8.26 17.60 21.28
N THR A 130 -7.88 18.88 21.17
CA THR A 130 -6.54 19.38 21.50
C THR A 130 -6.60 20.22 22.78
N LEU A 131 -5.44 20.61 23.33
CA LEU A 131 -5.38 21.55 24.46
C LEU A 131 -6.08 22.89 24.14
N ALA A 132 -6.02 23.36 22.89
CA ALA A 132 -6.70 24.56 22.43
C ALA A 132 -8.21 24.34 22.15
N LYS A 133 -8.62 23.13 21.76
CA LYS A 133 -10.02 22.78 21.48
C LYS A 133 -10.39 21.45 22.15
N ARG A 134 -10.82 21.52 23.42
CA ARG A 134 -11.13 20.34 24.27
C ARG A 134 -12.07 19.32 23.64
N THR A 135 -12.96 19.75 22.75
CA THR A 135 -13.91 18.90 22.04
C THR A 135 -13.45 18.64 20.62
N GLY A 136 -13.43 17.37 20.22
CA GLY A 136 -13.05 16.96 18.86
C GLY A 136 -13.91 17.59 17.75
N THR A 137 -13.46 17.38 16.52
CA THR A 137 -14.14 17.80 15.30
C THR A 137 -14.27 16.62 14.36
N CYS A 138 -15.45 16.44 13.78
CA CYS A 138 -15.69 15.43 12.77
C CYS A 138 -16.02 16.07 11.43
N PHE A 139 -15.66 15.39 10.35
CA PHE A 139 -15.87 15.81 8.97
C PHE A 139 -16.31 14.62 8.13
N CYS A 140 -17.00 14.91 7.03
CA CYS A 140 -17.43 13.93 6.06
C CYS A 140 -16.33 13.68 5.04
N VAL A 141 -16.18 12.44 4.58
CA VAL A 141 -15.26 12.10 3.47
C VAL A 141 -15.95 11.28 2.39
N ASP A 142 -15.39 11.33 1.18
CA ASP A 142 -15.65 10.29 0.19
C ASP A 142 -15.03 8.94 0.65
N VAL A 143 -15.76 7.85 0.43
CA VAL A 143 -15.42 6.52 0.98
C VAL A 143 -14.29 5.82 0.22
N LEU A 144 -14.05 6.19 -1.04
CA LEU A 144 -13.03 5.55 -1.86
C LEU A 144 -11.69 6.28 -1.77
N THR A 145 -11.74 7.61 -1.66
CA THR A 145 -10.56 8.49 -1.74
C THR A 145 -10.17 9.15 -0.41
N GLY A 146 -11.03 9.13 0.59
CA GLY A 146 -10.80 9.81 1.87
C GLY A 146 -10.81 11.35 1.79
N VAL A 147 -11.15 11.92 0.63
CA VAL A 147 -11.21 13.37 0.40
C VAL A 147 -12.30 13.98 1.29
N ASN A 148 -11.95 15.05 2.01
CA ASN A 148 -12.88 15.80 2.85
C ASN A 148 -13.91 16.54 1.99
N ILE A 149 -15.20 16.25 2.22
CA ILE A 149 -16.34 16.85 1.49
C ILE A 149 -17.19 17.81 2.35
N GLY A 150 -16.77 18.10 3.59
CA GLY A 150 -17.41 19.09 4.47
C GLY A 150 -17.30 18.75 5.96
N GLU A 151 -17.44 19.74 6.84
CA GLU A 151 -17.54 19.48 8.28
C GLU A 151 -18.85 18.76 8.65
N LYS A 152 -18.81 17.90 9.67
CA LYS A 152 -20.01 17.26 10.24
C LYS A 152 -20.50 18.07 11.44
N PRO A 153 -21.72 18.65 11.40
CA PRO A 153 -22.24 19.41 12.53
C PRO A 153 -22.38 18.56 13.80
N ARG A 154 -22.17 19.19 14.95
CA ARG A 154 -22.32 18.51 16.26
C ARG A 154 -23.78 18.20 16.56
N GLY A 155 -24.02 17.05 17.20
CA GLY A 155 -25.37 16.57 17.53
C GLY A 155 -26.16 16.01 16.35
N VAL A 156 -25.59 16.02 15.13
CA VAL A 156 -26.19 15.40 13.94
C VAL A 156 -25.70 13.97 13.78
N ASP A 157 -26.59 13.07 13.40
CA ASP A 157 -26.34 11.66 13.12
C ASP A 157 -25.33 11.42 11.97
N ASP A 158 -24.70 10.24 11.96
CA ASP A 158 -23.69 9.86 10.97
C ASP A 158 -24.26 9.71 9.55
N SER A 159 -25.57 9.42 9.41
CA SER A 159 -26.23 9.41 8.09
C SER A 159 -26.26 10.77 7.39
N TYR A 160 -25.87 11.87 8.04
CA TYR A 160 -25.62 13.16 7.39
C TYR A 160 -24.53 13.05 6.32
N CYS A 161 -23.40 12.41 6.63
CA CYS A 161 -22.29 12.30 5.67
C CYS A 161 -22.63 11.37 4.49
N LEU A 162 -23.53 10.39 4.69
CA LEU A 162 -24.08 9.58 3.60
C LEU A 162 -24.91 10.43 2.61
N ARG A 163 -25.68 11.41 3.11
CA ARG A 163 -26.52 12.28 2.27
C ARG A 163 -25.70 13.30 1.46
N MET A 164 -24.60 13.82 2.03
CA MET A 164 -23.68 14.75 1.36
C MET A 164 -23.17 14.20 0.01
N ARG A 165 -22.89 12.89 -0.06
CA ARG A 165 -22.40 12.21 -1.29
C ARG A 165 -23.37 12.30 -2.47
N GLY A 166 -24.66 12.49 -2.23
CA GLY A 166 -25.68 12.64 -3.28
C GLY A 166 -25.77 14.04 -3.89
N SER A 167 -25.11 15.04 -3.29
CA SER A 167 -25.19 16.45 -3.71
C SER A 167 -24.00 16.91 -4.56
N THR A 168 -22.90 16.15 -4.59
CA THR A 168 -21.76 16.41 -5.48
C THR A 168 -22.01 15.82 -6.87
N ARG A 169 -22.97 16.40 -7.60
CA ARG A 169 -22.97 16.33 -9.07
C ARG A 169 -22.12 17.48 -9.60
N PHE A 170 -21.10 17.13 -10.39
CA PHE A 170 -20.46 18.04 -11.33
C PHE A 170 -21.36 18.23 -12.55
#